data_AF-G3MN52-F1
#
_entry.id   AF-G3MN52-F1
#
_cell.length_a   1.000
_cell.length_b   1.000
_cell.length_c   1.000
_cell.angle_alpha   90.00
_cell.angle_beta   90.00
_cell.angle_gamma   90.00
#
_symmetry.space_group_name_H-M   'P 1'
#
loop_
_entity.id
_entity.type
_entity.pdbx_description
1 polymer ?
#
loop_
_entity_poly.entity_id
_entity_poly.type
_entity_poly.pdbx_seq_one_letter_code
_entity_poly.pdbx_strand_id
1 'polypeptide(L)'
;MAPPHKATWHNEYAGEVSQSQGRVPEVAAAASSFSVRGEPGISTMSGGFAATVYNSIFKKTSTFALVTIVGAVFLERMSDVVADTIFDTVNKGKQWKDIKKNYE
;
A
#
# COMPACT_ATOMS: atom_id res chain seq x y z
N MET A 1 16.64 38.01 48.29
CA MET A 1 16.20 37.88 46.89
C MET A 1 15.64 36.48 46.70
N ALA A 2 14.45 36.38 46.08
CA ALA A 2 13.67 35.18 45.67
C ALA A 2 12.60 34.60 46.64
N PRO A 3 11.29 34.70 46.29
CA PRO A 3 10.19 33.82 46.72
C PRO A 3 10.01 32.66 45.70
N PRO A 4 8.97 31.77 45.75
CA PRO A 4 8.24 31.10 46.84
C PRO A 4 8.31 29.53 46.71
N HIS A 5 8.21 28.78 47.82
CA HIS A 5 8.16 27.31 47.78
C HIS A 5 6.72 26.78 48.02
N LYS A 6 6.05 26.51 46.90
CA LYS A 6 5.06 25.44 46.59
C LYS A 6 3.99 25.07 47.64
N ALA A 7 2.75 25.20 47.15
CA ALA A 7 1.49 24.78 47.75
C ALA A 7 1.53 23.40 48.43
N THR A 8 1.11 23.36 49.70
CA THR A 8 0.83 22.16 50.47
C THR A 8 -0.57 21.66 50.14
N TRP A 9 -0.66 20.68 49.23
CA TRP A 9 -1.87 19.88 49.07
C TRP A 9 -1.89 18.80 50.14
N HIS A 10 -3.01 18.73 50.86
CA HIS A 10 -3.26 17.79 51.95
C HIS A 10 -3.39 16.35 51.42
N ASN A 11 -2.65 15.42 52.02
CA ASN A 11 -2.75 13.98 51.76
C ASN A 11 -3.80 13.37 52.72
N GLU A 12 -5.07 13.42 52.34
CA GLU A 12 -6.18 12.84 53.11
C GLU A 12 -6.77 11.58 52.44
N TYR A 13 -5.90 10.72 51.88
CA TYR A 13 -6.34 9.46 51.25
C TYR A 13 -5.45 8.26 51.61
N ALA A 14 -4.81 8.29 52.78
CA ALA A 14 -3.93 7.21 53.24
C ALA A 14 -4.59 6.27 54.27
N GLY A 15 -5.93 6.11 54.23
CA GLY A 15 -6.68 5.47 55.32
C GLY A 15 -7.47 4.18 55.03
N GLU A 16 -7.75 3.81 53.77
CA GLU A 16 -8.86 2.84 53.53
C GLU A 16 -8.57 1.67 52.57
N VAL A 17 -7.32 1.30 52.30
CA VAL A 17 -7.03 0.13 51.45
C VAL A 17 -6.22 -0.92 52.20
N SER A 18 -6.84 -1.49 53.24
CA SER A 18 -6.34 -2.72 53.86
C SER A 18 -7.48 -3.48 54.54
N GLN A 19 -8.41 -4.06 53.77
CA GLN A 19 -9.23 -5.22 54.18
C GLN A 19 -10.18 -5.67 53.05
N SER A 20 -9.67 -6.41 52.06
CA SER A 20 -10.49 -7.31 51.22
C SER A 20 -9.58 -8.28 50.43
N GLN A 21 -8.79 -9.05 51.16
CA GLN A 21 -7.96 -10.10 50.60
C GLN A 21 -8.57 -11.44 51.03
N GLY A 22 -9.67 -11.84 50.36
CA GLY A 22 -10.36 -13.09 50.72
C GLY A 22 -11.78 -13.28 50.17
N ARG A 23 -12.00 -13.17 48.85
CA ARG A 23 -13.15 -13.80 48.13
C ARG A 23 -12.93 -13.73 46.62
N VAL A 24 -12.37 -14.77 46.02
CA VAL A 24 -12.54 -15.03 44.58
C VAL A 24 -12.90 -16.50 44.41
N PRO A 25 -14.08 -16.78 43.86
CA PRO A 25 -14.06 -17.47 42.57
C PRO A 25 -15.18 -17.03 41.62
N GLU A 26 -14.99 -17.37 40.34
CA GLU A 26 -15.97 -17.35 39.23
C GLU A 26 -15.95 -16.15 38.28
N VAL A 27 -16.09 -14.90 38.74
CA VAL A 27 -16.17 -13.76 37.79
C VAL A 27 -14.84 -13.42 37.09
N ALA A 28 -13.70 -13.75 37.70
CA ALA A 28 -12.39 -13.55 37.10
C ALA A 28 -12.11 -14.56 35.95
N ALA A 29 -12.69 -15.76 36.00
CA ALA A 29 -12.54 -16.77 34.96
C ALA A 29 -13.34 -16.41 33.69
N ALA A 30 -14.44 -15.68 33.83
CA ALA A 30 -15.26 -15.21 32.70
C ALA A 30 -14.61 -14.05 31.92
N ALA A 31 -13.67 -13.31 32.53
CA ALA A 31 -13.00 -12.19 31.88
C ALA A 31 -11.85 -12.60 30.95
N SER A 32 -11.34 -13.83 31.06
CA SER A 32 -10.22 -14.34 30.25
C SER A 32 -10.61 -14.93 28.89
N SER A 33 -11.92 -15.00 28.55
CA SER A 33 -12.37 -15.62 27.29
C SER A 33 -12.74 -14.63 26.18
N PHE A 34 -12.56 -13.32 26.36
CA PHE A 34 -12.63 -12.39 25.23
C PHE A 34 -11.31 -12.42 24.46
N SER A 35 -11.08 -13.55 23.78
CA SER A 35 -10.18 -13.57 22.64
C SER A 35 -10.79 -12.63 21.61
N VAL A 36 -10.23 -11.42 21.51
CA VAL A 36 -10.28 -10.63 20.27
C VAL A 36 -9.69 -11.55 19.22
N ARG A 37 -10.58 -12.31 18.56
CA ARG A 37 -10.26 -13.03 17.34
C ARG A 37 -9.62 -11.99 16.45
N GLY A 38 -8.32 -12.15 16.18
CA GLY A 38 -7.58 -11.21 15.36
C GLY A 38 -8.42 -10.94 14.12
N GLU A 39 -8.95 -9.72 14.03
CA GLU A 39 -9.51 -9.23 12.78
C GLU A 39 -8.46 -9.57 11.73
N PRO A 40 -8.81 -10.23 10.62
CA PRO A 40 -7.89 -10.30 9.50
C PRO A 40 -7.69 -8.84 9.08
N GLY A 41 -6.67 -8.21 9.64
CA GLY A 41 -6.15 -6.96 9.14
C GLY A 41 -5.98 -7.16 7.65
N ILE A 42 -6.37 -6.15 6.89
CA ILE A 42 -6.43 -6.07 5.42
C ILE A 42 -5.16 -6.66 4.73
N SER A 43 -4.09 -6.87 5.49
CA SER A 43 -2.86 -7.60 5.20
C SER A 43 -2.97 -9.11 4.88
N THR A 44 -4.09 -9.82 5.13
CA THR A 44 -4.22 -11.27 4.82
C THR A 44 -4.92 -11.55 3.49
N MET A 45 -4.69 -10.71 2.49
CA MET A 45 -4.92 -11.07 1.10
C MET A 45 -3.55 -11.33 0.51
N SER A 46 -3.27 -12.57 0.12
CA SER A 46 -2.14 -12.92 -0.76
C SER A 46 -2.16 -11.95 -1.94
N GLY A 47 -1.33 -10.93 -1.88
CA GLY A 47 -1.39 -9.82 -2.83
C GLY A 47 -1.04 -10.36 -4.20
N GLY A 48 -2.07 -10.62 -5.02
CA GLY A 48 -1.86 -11.00 -6.41
C GLY A 48 -1.03 -9.94 -7.12
N PHE A 49 -0.46 -10.27 -8.27
CA PHE A 49 0.35 -9.34 -9.07
C PHE A 49 -0.28 -7.94 -9.19
N ALA A 50 -1.61 -7.86 -9.37
CA ALA A 50 -2.35 -6.60 -9.40
C ALA A 50 -2.23 -5.76 -8.11
N ALA A 51 -2.24 -6.39 -6.93
CA ALA A 51 -2.06 -5.72 -5.65
C ALA A 51 -0.63 -5.17 -5.51
N THR A 52 0.38 -5.89 -6.00
CA THR A 52 1.76 -5.39 -6.05
C THR A 52 1.89 -4.20 -6.99
N VAL A 53 1.35 -4.30 -8.21
CA VAL A 53 1.37 -3.21 -9.19
C VAL A 53 0.64 -1.96 -8.66
N TYR A 54 -0.52 -2.13 -8.02
CA TYR A 54 -1.26 -1.02 -7.43
C TYR A 54 -0.43 -0.32 -6.33
N ASN A 55 0.12 -1.09 -5.39
CA ASN A 55 0.92 -0.53 -4.30
C ASN A 55 2.23 0.12 -4.79
N SER A 56 2.84 -0.41 -5.85
CA SER A 56 4.10 0.08 -6.39
C SER A 56 3.96 1.27 -7.34
N ILE A 57 2.94 1.29 -8.20
CA ILE A 57 2.83 2.25 -9.30
C ILE A 57 1.67 3.22 -9.09
N PHE A 58 0.48 2.73 -8.77
CA PHE A 58 -0.75 3.54 -8.79
C PHE A 58 -1.08 4.21 -7.45
N LYS A 59 -0.55 3.70 -6.33
CA LYS A 59 -0.82 4.23 -4.98
C LYS A 59 -0.15 5.58 -4.70
N LYS A 60 1.00 5.86 -5.34
CA LYS A 60 1.76 7.10 -5.16
C LYS A 60 1.68 7.94 -6.43
N THR A 61 1.14 9.15 -6.33
CA THR A 61 0.93 10.05 -7.48
C THR A 61 2.22 10.41 -8.19
N SER A 62 3.33 10.59 -7.47
CA SER A 62 4.66 10.87 -8.05
C SER A 62 5.21 9.70 -8.86
N THR A 63 5.11 8.47 -8.34
CA THR A 63 5.53 7.25 -9.06
C THR A 63 4.63 6.98 -10.26
N PHE A 64 3.32 7.17 -10.11
CA PHE A 64 2.35 7.06 -11.20
C PHE A 64 2.68 7.99 -12.37
N ALA A 65 2.95 9.27 -12.09
CA ALA A 65 3.30 10.24 -13.12
C ALA A 65 4.59 9.84 -13.86
N LEU A 66 5.62 9.41 -13.12
CA LEU A 66 6.88 8.96 -13.71
C LEU A 66 6.68 7.76 -14.63
N VAL A 67 5.97 6.73 -14.18
CA VAL A 67 5.70 5.54 -14.99
C VAL A 67 4.86 5.88 -16.21
N THR A 68 3.92 6.82 -16.10
CA THR A 68 3.10 7.26 -17.23
C THR A 68 3.94 7.98 -18.30
N ILE A 69 4.83 8.89 -17.91
CA ILE A 69 5.70 9.60 -18.85
C ILE A 69 6.65 8.63 -19.54
N VAL A 70 7.32 7.75 -18.76
CA VAL A 70 8.20 6.73 -19.32
C VAL A 70 7.43 5.79 -20.24
N GLY A 71 6.25 5.33 -19.80
CA GLY A 71 5.37 4.47 -20.57
C GLY A 71 4.94 5.12 -21.89
N ALA A 72 4.65 6.42 -21.90
CA ALA A 72 4.26 7.15 -23.11
C ALA A 72 5.40 7.19 -24.14
N VAL A 73 6.64 7.51 -23.71
CA VAL A 73 7.80 7.53 -24.62
C VAL A 73 8.11 6.12 -25.16
N PHE A 74 7.97 5.09 -24.34
CA PHE A 74 8.13 3.71 -24.80
C PHE A 74 7.01 3.32 -25.79
N LEU A 75 5.77 3.70 -25.51
CA LEU A 75 4.64 3.42 -26.38
C LEU A 75 4.75 4.13 -27.73
N GLU A 76 5.32 5.35 -27.79
CA GLU A 76 5.61 6.04 -29.05
C GLU A 76 6.45 5.14 -29.97
N ARG A 77 7.61 4.68 -29.48
CA ARG A 77 8.53 3.86 -30.28
C ARG A 77 7.97 2.48 -30.62
N MET A 78 7.25 1.87 -29.68
CA MET A 78 6.60 0.59 -29.95
C MET A 78 5.48 0.74 -30.97
N SER A 79 4.69 1.81 -30.91
CA SER A 79 3.56 2.02 -31.81
C SER A 79 4.02 2.19 -33.24
N ASP A 80 5.07 2.99 -33.48
CA ASP A 80 5.62 3.18 -34.82
C ASP A 80 6.08 1.85 -35.44
N VAL A 81 6.89 1.08 -34.70
CA VAL A 81 7.40 -0.21 -35.17
C VAL A 81 6.28 -1.21 -35.43
N VAL A 82 5.28 -1.26 -34.53
CA VAL A 82 4.13 -2.16 -34.67
C VAL A 82 3.29 -1.76 -35.88
N ALA A 83 3.00 -0.47 -36.04
CA ALA A 83 2.21 0.05 -37.14
C ALA A 83 2.89 -0.24 -38.48
N ASP A 84 4.18 0.05 -38.60
CA ASP A 84 4.97 -0.24 -39.80
C ASP A 84 4.98 -1.74 -40.10
N THR A 85 5.19 -2.58 -39.09
CA THR A 85 5.21 -4.05 -39.26
C THR A 85 3.87 -4.58 -39.76
N ILE A 86 2.76 -4.08 -39.20
CA ILE A 86 1.41 -4.47 -39.64
C ILE A 86 1.17 -3.99 -41.06
N PHE A 87 1.49 -2.73 -41.37
CA PHE A 87 1.32 -2.15 -42.69
C PHE A 87 2.14 -2.90 -43.75
N ASP A 88 3.37 -3.24 -43.41
CA ASP A 88 4.28 -4.05 -44.22
C ASP A 88 3.74 -5.43 -44.48
N THR A 89 3.19 -6.05 -43.45
CA THR A 89 2.64 -7.39 -43.58
C THR A 89 1.38 -7.43 -44.43
N VAL A 90 0.52 -6.42 -44.31
CA VAL A 90 -0.73 -6.33 -45.08
C VAL A 90 -0.46 -5.96 -46.54
N ASN A 91 0.54 -5.11 -46.81
CA ASN A 91 0.83 -4.59 -48.15
C ASN A 91 2.05 -5.23 -48.82
N LYS A 92 2.46 -6.43 -48.39
CA LYS A 92 3.59 -7.16 -48.99
C LYS A 92 3.44 -7.26 -50.50
N GLY A 93 4.51 -6.93 -51.22
CA GLY A 93 4.60 -7.02 -52.67
C GLY A 93 3.99 -5.82 -53.41
N LYS A 94 3.33 -4.89 -52.71
CA LYS A 94 2.79 -3.65 -53.31
C LYS A 94 3.65 -2.43 -52.99
N GLN A 95 4.45 -2.50 -51.93
CA GLN A 95 5.24 -1.36 -51.50
C GLN A 95 6.47 -1.18 -52.38
N TRP A 96 6.90 0.08 -52.54
CA TRP A 96 8.11 0.41 -53.29
C TRP A 96 9.31 -0.42 -52.83
N LYS A 97 9.50 -0.57 -51.52
CA LYS A 97 10.59 -1.39 -50.95
C LYS A 97 10.61 -2.86 -51.40
N ASP A 98 9.46 -3.44 -51.78
CA ASP A 98 9.38 -4.83 -52.26
C ASP A 98 9.69 -4.96 -53.76
N ILE A 99 9.35 -3.94 -54.55
CA ILE A 99 9.50 -3.92 -56.01
C ILE A 99 10.79 -3.22 -56.47
N LYS A 100 11.44 -2.45 -55.60
CA LYS A 100 12.65 -1.66 -55.88
C LYS A 100 13.77 -2.48 -56.50
N LYS A 101 13.93 -3.73 -56.08
CA LYS A 101 14.91 -4.71 -56.61
C LYS A 101 14.80 -4.97 -58.12
N ASN A 102 13.71 -4.57 -58.76
CA ASN A 102 13.51 -4.74 -60.20
C ASN A 102 13.94 -3.49 -60.99
N TYR A 103 14.27 -2.39 -60.31
CA TYR A 103 14.52 -1.07 -60.88
C TYR A 103 15.87 -0.46 -60.46
N GLU A 104 16.63 -1.17 -59.61
CA GLU A 104 18.02 -0.92 -59.24
C GLU A 104 18.85 -2.16 -59.56
#